data_AF-A0A5C5U5W3-F1
#
_entry.id   AF-A0A5C5U5W3-F1
#
_cell.length_a   1.000
_cell.length_b   1.000
_cell.length_c   1.000
_cell.angle_alpha   90.00
_cell.angle_beta   90.00
_cell.angle_gamma   90.00
#
_symmetry.space_group_name_H-M   'P 1'
#
loop_
_entity.id
_entity.type
_entity.pdbx_description
1 polymer ?
#
loop_
_entity_poly.entity_id
_entity_poly.type
_entity_poly.pdbx_seq_one_letter_code
_entity_poly.pdbx_strand_id
1 'polypeptide(L)'
;MPSTSFRLPACLAIVLAAACAAPAVPAATTPRGISGEIREDMDQARREMRADLAAARAELVQGNLELGQSPAVARRKAPAADAPPKGEITPAGDLLVDGRAVPVDLGQRRQLQAYRAQVVELALLGIDAGEQAAEAAIDAVDHGLFRLLFDAATGRLERRVERTVKRTLAPQIERICHRLPDLLESQRRLADSVPEFRPYATLDPGDVDECAREVRRGLARDGVRRTRRADTG
;
A
#
# COMPACT_ATOMS: atom_id res chain seq x y z
N MET A 1 -40.03 71.54 -26.59
CA MET A 1 -41.49 71.77 -26.66
C MET A 1 -42.01 71.10 -27.92
N PRO A 2 -43.18 70.46 -27.94
CA PRO A 2 -44.24 70.45 -26.93
C PRO A 2 -44.56 69.00 -26.43
N SER A 3 -45.00 68.85 -25.18
CA SER A 3 -46.40 68.60 -24.75
C SER A 3 -46.72 67.10 -24.60
N THR A 4 -46.72 66.55 -23.38
CA THR A 4 -47.84 66.56 -22.40
C THR A 4 -49.16 65.98 -22.91
N SER A 5 -49.76 65.16 -22.02
CA SER A 5 -51.20 64.93 -21.78
C SER A 5 -51.60 63.46 -22.00
N PHE A 6 -51.67 62.63 -20.96
CA PHE A 6 -52.75 62.53 -19.95
C PHE A 6 -54.08 62.10 -20.58
N ARG A 7 -54.54 60.88 -20.23
CA ARG A 7 -55.90 60.58 -19.71
C ARG A 7 -56.14 59.06 -19.58
N LEU A 8 -56.23 58.62 -18.32
CA LEU A 8 -57.13 57.56 -17.84
C LEU A 8 -58.59 57.96 -18.15
N PRO A 9 -59.55 57.04 -18.36
CA PRO A 9 -60.07 56.27 -17.22
C PRO A 9 -60.65 54.86 -17.50
N ALA A 10 -60.76 54.11 -16.40
CA ALA A 10 -61.89 53.27 -16.00
C ALA A 10 -62.52 52.30 -17.01
N CYS A 11 -62.43 50.99 -16.71
CA CYS A 11 -63.50 50.28 -16.00
C CYS A 11 -63.22 48.76 -15.91
N LEU A 12 -63.59 48.21 -14.76
CA LEU A 12 -64.00 46.81 -14.49
C LEU A 12 -63.04 45.69 -14.94
N ALA A 13 -62.22 45.11 -14.06
CA ALA A 13 -62.58 44.14 -13.02
C ALA A 13 -62.70 42.68 -13.52
N ILE A 14 -62.09 41.80 -12.71
CA ILE A 14 -62.42 40.38 -12.44
C ILE A 14 -61.46 39.30 -13.00
N VAL A 15 -60.54 38.92 -12.09
CA VAL A 15 -60.20 37.55 -11.62
C VAL A 15 -59.35 36.60 -12.50
N LEU A 16 -58.11 36.46 -12.02
CA LEU A 16 -57.24 35.29 -11.84
C LEU A 16 -57.30 34.04 -12.76
N ALA A 17 -56.07 33.70 -13.16
CA ALA A 17 -55.42 32.37 -13.25
C ALA A 17 -55.44 31.65 -14.61
N ALA A 18 -54.27 31.63 -15.27
CA ALA A 18 -53.53 30.38 -15.54
C ALA A 18 -52.19 30.62 -16.26
N ALA A 19 -51.13 30.13 -15.61
CA ALA A 19 -49.95 29.46 -16.17
C ALA A 19 -48.99 30.19 -17.13
N CYS A 20 -47.78 30.40 -16.59
CA CYS A 20 -46.52 30.74 -17.21
C CYS A 20 -46.17 29.91 -18.45
N ALA A 21 -45.74 30.59 -19.52
CA ALA A 21 -44.85 30.04 -20.53
C ALA A 21 -43.53 30.82 -20.49
N ALA A 22 -42.54 30.29 -19.78
CA ALA A 22 -41.14 30.71 -19.92
C ALA A 22 -40.45 29.68 -20.84
N PRO A 23 -39.64 30.10 -21.83
CA PRO A 23 -38.87 29.16 -22.63
C PRO A 23 -37.89 28.42 -21.73
N ALA A 24 -37.84 27.09 -21.89
CA ALA A 24 -36.92 26.22 -21.19
C ALA A 24 -35.47 26.65 -21.47
N VAL A 25 -34.81 27.18 -20.44
CA VAL A 25 -33.36 27.38 -20.44
C VAL A 25 -32.74 25.97 -20.46
N PRO A 26 -31.84 25.64 -21.40
CA PRO A 26 -31.10 24.38 -21.33
C PRO A 26 -30.35 24.37 -20.01
N ALA A 27 -30.52 23.30 -19.22
CA ALA A 27 -29.82 23.13 -17.97
C ALA A 27 -28.32 23.30 -18.24
N ALA A 28 -27.75 24.38 -17.69
CA ALA A 28 -26.32 24.57 -17.68
C ALA A 28 -25.71 23.33 -17.01
N THR A 29 -24.92 22.57 -17.77
CA THR A 29 -23.94 21.65 -17.20
C THR A 29 -23.12 22.48 -16.22
N THR A 30 -23.38 22.30 -14.93
CA THR A 30 -22.56 22.86 -13.87
C THR A 30 -21.14 22.35 -14.13
N PRO A 31 -20.12 23.23 -14.17
CA PRO A 31 -18.74 22.77 -14.26
C PRO A 31 -18.51 21.87 -13.04
N ARG A 32 -18.07 20.62 -13.26
CA ARG A 32 -17.58 19.78 -12.15
C ARG A 32 -16.53 20.61 -11.44
N GLY A 33 -16.79 21.00 -10.20
CA GLY A 33 -15.83 21.77 -9.43
C GLY A 33 -14.54 20.97 -9.29
N ILE A 34 -13.41 21.66 -9.11
CA ILE A 34 -12.06 21.09 -8.96
C ILE A 34 -12.03 19.94 -7.91
N SER A 35 -12.88 20.00 -6.88
CA SER A 35 -13.01 18.96 -5.85
C SER A 35 -13.71 17.67 -6.31
N GLY A 36 -14.46 17.69 -7.40
CA GLY A 36 -15.05 16.50 -8.02
C GLY A 36 -14.02 15.74 -8.85
N GLU A 37 -13.26 16.47 -9.66
CA GLU A 37 -12.16 15.94 -10.48
C GLU A 37 -11.08 15.28 -9.61
N ILE A 38 -10.64 15.93 -8.53
CA ILE A 38 -9.67 15.34 -7.59
C ILE A 38 -10.16 14.02 -6.98
N ARG A 39 -11.47 13.90 -6.67
CA ARG A 39 -12.01 12.65 -6.12
C ARG A 39 -12.03 11.53 -7.15
N GLU A 40 -12.44 11.85 -8.38
CA GLU A 40 -12.42 10.91 -9.50
C GLU A 40 -11.00 10.38 -9.76
N ASP A 41 -10.00 11.28 -9.74
CA ASP A 41 -8.58 10.94 -9.88
C ASP A 41 -8.08 10.03 -8.74
N MET A 42 -8.43 10.34 -7.49
CA MET A 42 -8.04 9.50 -6.35
C MET A 42 -8.71 8.12 -6.39
N ASP A 43 -9.98 8.06 -6.80
CA ASP A 43 -10.68 6.78 -6.97
C ASP A 43 -10.09 5.96 -8.12
N GLN A 44 -9.64 6.62 -9.19
CA GLN A 44 -8.88 5.96 -10.26
C GLN A 44 -7.55 5.42 -9.73
N ALA A 45 -6.78 6.23 -9.01
CA ALA A 45 -5.51 5.80 -8.41
C ALA A 45 -5.69 4.59 -7.48
N ARG A 46 -6.76 4.57 -6.66
CA ARG A 46 -7.11 3.41 -5.81
C ARG A 46 -7.38 2.16 -6.65
N ARG A 47 -8.09 2.28 -7.78
CA ARG A 47 -8.40 1.13 -8.66
C ARG A 47 -7.14 0.59 -9.34
N GLU A 48 -6.31 1.47 -9.89
CA GLU A 48 -5.07 1.09 -10.56
C GLU A 48 -4.11 0.39 -9.58
N MET A 49 -3.88 1.00 -8.42
CA MET A 49 -3.06 0.39 -7.35
C MET A 49 -3.55 -1.02 -6.98
N ARG A 50 -4.86 -1.21 -6.77
CA ARG A 50 -5.41 -2.53 -6.43
C ARG A 50 -5.23 -3.55 -7.55
N ALA A 51 -5.39 -3.12 -8.81
CA ALA A 51 -5.17 -3.98 -9.96
C ALA A 51 -3.70 -4.42 -10.07
N ASP A 52 -2.77 -3.49 -9.91
CA ASP A 52 -1.33 -3.76 -9.95
C ASP A 52 -0.91 -4.69 -8.81
N LEU A 53 -1.39 -4.46 -7.59
CA LEU A 53 -1.09 -5.33 -6.45
C LEU A 53 -1.74 -6.71 -6.60
N ALA A 54 -2.94 -6.80 -7.20
CA ALA A 54 -3.55 -8.10 -7.52
C ALA A 54 -2.73 -8.87 -8.56
N ALA A 55 -2.21 -8.18 -9.58
CA ALA A 55 -1.30 -8.77 -10.56
C ALA A 55 0.00 -9.24 -9.89
N ALA A 56 0.60 -8.43 -9.00
CA ALA A 56 1.80 -8.80 -8.26
C ALA A 56 1.60 -10.04 -7.37
N ARG A 57 0.45 -10.14 -6.69
CA ARG A 57 0.09 -11.35 -5.92
C ARG A 57 -0.01 -12.58 -6.82
N ALA A 58 -0.63 -12.45 -7.99
CA ALA A 58 -0.77 -13.54 -8.95
C ALA A 58 0.61 -13.97 -9.49
N GLU A 59 1.48 -13.03 -9.82
CA GLU A 59 2.84 -13.27 -10.28
C GLU A 59 3.68 -13.98 -9.22
N LEU A 60 3.62 -13.56 -7.95
CA LEU A 60 4.32 -14.26 -6.86
C LEU A 60 3.87 -15.71 -6.69
N VAL A 61 2.58 -15.98 -6.87
CA VAL A 61 2.03 -17.33 -6.71
C VAL A 61 2.37 -18.21 -7.92
N GLN A 62 2.31 -17.67 -9.13
CA GLN A 62 2.44 -18.44 -10.38
C GLN A 62 3.87 -18.47 -10.94
N GLY A 63 4.69 -17.47 -10.62
CA GLY A 63 6.05 -17.32 -11.11
C GLY A 63 7.08 -18.10 -10.30
N ASN A 64 8.29 -18.15 -10.84
CA ASN A 64 9.44 -18.65 -10.11
C ASN A 64 9.80 -17.69 -8.97
N LEU A 65 10.15 -18.23 -7.80
CA LEU A 65 10.71 -17.45 -6.70
C LEU A 65 12.19 -17.20 -6.97
N GLU A 66 12.59 -15.97 -7.19
CA GLU A 66 14.01 -15.62 -7.30
C GLU A 66 14.73 -15.69 -5.94
N LEU A 67 15.93 -16.27 -5.93
CA LEU A 67 16.79 -16.43 -4.77
C LEU A 67 17.93 -15.40 -4.80
N GLY A 68 18.32 -14.90 -3.61
CA GLY A 68 19.42 -13.94 -3.46
C GLY A 68 19.09 -12.50 -3.87
N GLN A 69 17.94 -12.27 -4.51
CA GLN A 69 17.36 -10.95 -4.76
C GLN A 69 16.30 -10.68 -3.68
N SER A 70 16.70 -10.58 -2.40
CA SER A 70 15.74 -10.16 -1.37
C SER A 70 15.20 -8.77 -1.73
N PRO A 71 13.87 -8.56 -1.80
CA PRO A 71 13.31 -7.22 -1.95
C PRO A 71 13.61 -6.44 -0.67
N ALA A 72 14.72 -5.70 -0.67
CA ALA A 72 15.06 -4.57 0.19
C ALA A 72 14.47 -4.55 1.62
N VAL A 73 14.53 -5.64 2.38
CA VAL A 73 14.43 -5.58 3.83
C VAL A 73 15.86 -5.37 4.34
N ALA A 74 16.23 -4.09 4.48
CA ALA A 74 17.33 -3.58 5.30
C ALA A 74 18.75 -4.17 5.15
N ARG A 75 19.10 -4.91 4.09
CA ARG A 75 20.50 -5.32 3.86
C ARG A 75 21.17 -4.49 2.76
N ARG A 76 22.38 -4.00 3.04
CA ARG A 76 23.30 -3.45 2.03
C ARG A 76 23.53 -4.53 0.97
N LYS A 77 23.18 -4.24 -0.28
CA LYS A 77 23.47 -5.11 -1.43
C LYS A 77 24.96 -5.50 -1.38
N ALA A 78 25.25 -6.80 -1.33
CA ALA A 78 26.63 -7.28 -1.42
C ALA A 78 27.26 -6.80 -2.74
N PRO A 79 28.57 -6.51 -2.78
CA PRO A 79 29.25 -6.21 -4.03
C PRO A 79 29.00 -7.34 -5.04
N ALA A 80 28.76 -7.00 -6.30
CA ALA A 80 28.37 -7.97 -7.33
C ALA A 80 29.40 -9.12 -7.54
N ALA A 81 30.64 -8.94 -7.10
CA ALA A 81 31.70 -9.95 -7.20
C ALA A 81 31.48 -11.17 -6.27
N ASP A 82 30.69 -11.04 -5.21
CA ASP A 82 30.47 -12.09 -4.21
C ASP A 82 29.04 -12.67 -4.24
N ALA A 83 28.21 -12.25 -5.19
CA ALA A 83 26.83 -12.73 -5.30
C ALA A 83 26.79 -14.13 -5.91
N PRO A 84 25.98 -15.06 -5.37
CA PRO A 84 25.77 -16.35 -6.02
C PRO A 84 25.14 -16.15 -7.41
N PRO A 85 25.29 -17.12 -8.33
CA PRO A 85 24.58 -17.09 -9.62
C PRO A 85 23.07 -16.96 -9.40
N LYS A 86 22.32 -16.50 -10.41
CA LYS A 86 20.86 -16.37 -10.28
C LYS A 86 20.25 -17.71 -9.86
N GLY A 87 19.59 -17.75 -8.71
CA GLY A 87 18.85 -18.92 -8.24
C GLY A 87 17.36 -18.69 -8.36
N GLU A 88 16.59 -19.73 -8.65
CA GLU A 88 15.14 -19.67 -8.70
C GLU A 88 14.51 -20.97 -8.17
N ILE A 89 13.34 -20.88 -7.53
CA ILE A 89 12.52 -22.04 -7.18
C ILE A 89 11.21 -21.96 -7.94
N THR A 90 10.95 -22.96 -8.79
CA THR A 90 9.71 -23.02 -9.58
C THR A 90 8.49 -23.32 -8.69
N PRO A 91 7.27 -23.00 -9.13
CA PRO A 91 6.05 -23.44 -8.44
C PRO A 91 5.96 -24.96 -8.25
N ALA A 92 6.57 -25.73 -9.17
CA ALA A 92 6.63 -27.19 -9.10
C ALA A 92 7.67 -27.71 -8.08
N GLY A 93 8.50 -26.84 -7.52
CA GLY A 93 9.53 -27.21 -6.55
C GLY A 93 10.86 -27.66 -7.17
N ASP A 94 11.15 -27.24 -8.39
CA ASP A 94 12.47 -27.44 -8.99
C ASP A 94 13.37 -26.25 -8.62
N LEU A 95 14.64 -26.53 -8.33
CA LEU A 95 15.67 -25.51 -8.12
C LEU A 95 16.36 -25.25 -9.46
N LEU A 96 16.39 -23.99 -9.90
CA LEU A 96 17.15 -23.54 -11.06
C LEU A 96 18.33 -22.70 -10.59
N VAL A 97 19.51 -22.98 -11.12
CA VAL A 97 20.71 -22.16 -10.92
C VAL A 97 21.23 -21.75 -12.29
N ASP A 98 21.28 -20.45 -12.54
CA ASP A 98 21.63 -19.86 -13.83
C ASP A 98 20.75 -20.43 -14.97
N GLY A 99 19.44 -20.55 -14.69
CA GLY A 99 18.45 -21.12 -15.60
C GLY A 99 18.50 -22.64 -15.78
N ARG A 100 19.44 -23.34 -15.13
CA ARG A 100 19.61 -24.80 -15.25
C ARG A 100 19.02 -25.52 -14.06
N ALA A 101 18.22 -26.56 -14.32
CA ALA A 101 17.64 -27.39 -13.27
C ALA A 101 18.71 -28.18 -12.50
N VAL A 102 18.69 -28.06 -11.18
CA VAL A 102 19.47 -28.88 -10.26
C VAL A 102 18.73 -30.21 -10.03
N PRO A 103 19.41 -31.37 -10.14
CA PRO A 103 18.79 -32.66 -9.82
C PRO A 103 18.34 -32.70 -8.36
N VAL A 104 17.06 -32.98 -8.14
CA VAL A 104 16.47 -33.14 -6.80
C VAL A 104 15.59 -34.38 -6.73
N ASP A 105 15.58 -35.04 -5.58
CA ASP A 105 14.65 -36.12 -5.28
C ASP A 105 13.27 -35.60 -4.83
N LEU A 106 12.34 -36.52 -4.57
CA LEU A 106 10.98 -36.17 -4.15
C LEU A 106 10.93 -35.48 -2.77
N GLY A 107 11.83 -35.83 -1.86
CA GLY A 107 11.93 -35.22 -0.53
C GLY A 107 12.45 -33.79 -0.62
N GLN A 108 13.53 -33.58 -1.36
CA GLN A 108 14.12 -32.27 -1.65
C GLN A 108 13.12 -31.37 -2.38
N ARG A 109 12.39 -31.89 -3.38
CA ARG A 109 11.33 -31.14 -4.08
C ARG A 109 10.24 -30.66 -3.13
N ARG A 110 9.81 -31.51 -2.18
CA ARG A 110 8.83 -31.09 -1.16
C ARG A 110 9.38 -30.00 -0.23
N GLN A 111 10.65 -30.07 0.13
CA GLN A 111 11.31 -29.02 0.93
C GLN A 111 11.39 -27.70 0.17
N LEU A 112 11.73 -27.72 -1.13
CA LEU A 112 11.72 -26.54 -2.01
C LEU A 112 10.32 -25.90 -2.09
N GLN A 113 9.28 -26.70 -2.29
CA GLN A 113 7.89 -26.21 -2.30
C GLN A 113 7.50 -25.58 -0.97
N ALA A 114 7.84 -26.22 0.16
CA ALA A 114 7.53 -25.71 1.48
C ALA A 114 8.25 -24.38 1.77
N TYR A 115 9.55 -24.31 1.48
CA TYR A 115 10.31 -23.07 1.61
C TYR A 115 9.74 -21.96 0.72
N ARG A 116 9.46 -22.25 -0.55
CA ARG A 116 8.84 -21.30 -1.48
C ARG A 116 7.50 -20.79 -0.95
N ALA A 117 6.63 -21.69 -0.48
CA ALA A 117 5.32 -21.32 0.03
C ALA A 117 5.42 -20.35 1.22
N GLN A 118 6.36 -20.58 2.14
CA GLN A 118 6.60 -19.67 3.26
C GLN A 118 7.13 -18.30 2.81
N VAL A 119 8.06 -18.24 1.85
CA VAL A 119 8.55 -16.96 1.31
C VAL A 119 7.43 -16.20 0.60
N VAL A 120 6.61 -16.88 -0.21
CA VAL A 120 5.45 -16.27 -0.88
C VAL A 120 4.44 -15.77 0.15
N GLU A 121 4.14 -16.53 1.20
CA GLU A 121 3.25 -16.06 2.28
C GLU A 121 3.76 -14.75 2.92
N LEU A 122 5.05 -14.66 3.20
CA LEU A 122 5.64 -13.42 3.73
C LEU A 122 5.55 -12.26 2.74
N ALA A 123 5.80 -12.51 1.46
CA ALA A 123 5.69 -11.49 0.41
C ALA A 123 4.24 -10.98 0.29
N LEU A 124 3.25 -11.87 0.34
CA LEU A 124 1.83 -11.52 0.33
C LEU A 124 1.45 -10.67 1.56
N LEU A 125 1.92 -11.05 2.76
CA LEU A 125 1.73 -10.22 3.96
C LEU A 125 2.36 -8.83 3.81
N GLY A 126 3.50 -8.71 3.13
CA GLY A 126 4.15 -7.45 2.80
C GLY A 126 3.30 -6.59 1.84
N ILE A 127 2.75 -7.20 0.79
CA ILE A 127 1.85 -6.52 -0.16
C ILE A 127 0.60 -6.03 0.56
N ASP A 128 -0.03 -6.86 1.39
CA ASP A 128 -1.24 -6.49 2.15
C ASP A 128 -0.99 -5.32 3.11
N ALA A 129 0.16 -5.31 3.78
CA ALA A 129 0.56 -4.21 4.64
C ALA A 129 0.85 -2.93 3.84
N GLY A 130 1.51 -3.06 2.69
CA GLY A 130 1.80 -1.95 1.77
C GLY A 130 0.54 -1.32 1.19
N GLU A 131 -0.43 -2.15 0.78
CA GLU A 131 -1.72 -1.71 0.27
C GLU A 131 -2.46 -0.85 1.31
N GLN A 132 -2.58 -1.35 2.54
CA GLN A 132 -3.25 -0.62 3.61
C GLN A 132 -2.53 0.68 3.99
N ALA A 133 -1.20 0.70 3.91
CA ALA A 133 -0.43 1.91 4.12
C ALA A 133 -0.70 2.95 3.02
N ALA A 134 -0.76 2.51 1.76
CA ALA A 134 -1.06 3.36 0.62
C ALA A 134 -2.51 3.89 0.65
N GLU A 135 -3.49 3.04 0.98
CA GLU A 135 -4.89 3.46 1.16
C GLU A 135 -5.02 4.53 2.26
N ALA A 136 -4.36 4.32 3.40
CA ALA A 136 -4.36 5.30 4.49
C ALA A 136 -3.71 6.65 4.08
N ALA A 137 -2.71 6.61 3.20
CA ALA A 137 -2.10 7.82 2.66
C ALA A 137 -3.05 8.57 1.71
N ILE A 138 -3.75 7.85 0.82
CA ILE A 138 -4.75 8.44 -0.08
C ILE A 138 -5.89 9.06 0.71
N ASP A 139 -6.41 8.36 1.73
CA ASP A 139 -7.50 8.86 2.59
C ASP A 139 -7.12 10.11 3.37
N ALA A 140 -5.85 10.24 3.78
CA ALA A 140 -5.37 11.45 4.42
C ALA A 140 -5.49 12.68 3.50
N VAL A 141 -5.21 12.52 2.21
CA VAL A 141 -5.28 13.60 1.20
C VAL A 141 -6.73 13.97 0.87
N ASP A 142 -7.62 12.98 0.83
CA ASP A 142 -9.04 13.15 0.44
C ASP A 142 -9.86 13.99 1.45
N HIS A 143 -9.37 14.17 2.68
CA HIS A 143 -10.04 14.94 3.73
C HIS A 143 -9.93 16.48 3.59
N GLY A 144 -9.32 16.99 2.50
CA GLY A 144 -9.33 18.38 2.10
C GLY A 144 -8.18 19.24 2.65
N LEU A 145 -7.61 20.10 1.79
CA LEU A 145 -6.42 20.91 2.07
C LEU A 145 -6.52 21.75 3.35
N PHE A 146 -7.69 22.35 3.63
CA PHE A 146 -7.92 23.15 4.84
C PHE A 146 -7.85 22.33 6.13
N ARG A 147 -8.40 21.11 6.11
CA ARG A 147 -8.35 20.22 7.27
C ARG A 147 -6.95 19.70 7.49
N LEU A 148 -6.23 19.38 6.42
CA LEU A 148 -4.82 19.01 6.49
C LEU A 148 -3.96 20.15 7.05
N LEU A 149 -4.15 21.39 6.58
CA LEU A 149 -3.46 22.58 7.10
C LEU A 149 -3.77 22.80 8.58
N PHE A 150 -5.04 22.69 8.98
CA PHE A 150 -5.45 22.87 10.38
C PHE A 150 -4.93 21.74 11.29
N ASP A 151 -4.99 20.49 10.82
CA ASP A 151 -4.49 19.35 11.58
C ASP A 151 -2.96 19.33 11.63
N ALA A 152 -2.25 19.82 10.60
CA ALA A 152 -0.81 20.03 10.62
C ALA A 152 -0.42 21.18 11.57
N ALA A 153 -1.10 22.33 11.50
CA ALA A 153 -0.85 23.47 12.39
C ALA A 153 -1.05 23.14 13.87
N THR A 154 -1.89 22.15 14.19
CA THR A 154 -2.21 21.73 15.57
C THR A 154 -1.54 20.41 15.99
N GLY A 155 -0.70 19.83 15.13
CA GLY A 155 -0.04 18.54 15.36
C GLY A 155 -1.01 17.35 15.48
N ARG A 156 -2.27 17.49 15.06
CA ARG A 156 -3.29 16.43 15.08
C ARG A 156 -3.09 15.42 13.96
N LEU A 157 -2.52 15.85 12.85
CA LEU A 157 -2.23 14.99 11.70
C LEU A 157 -1.25 13.87 12.08
N GLU A 158 -0.11 14.22 12.68
CA GLU A 158 0.91 13.26 13.09
C GLU A 158 0.36 12.25 14.10
N ARG A 159 -0.42 12.72 15.09
CA ARG A 159 -1.06 11.83 16.08
C ARG A 159 -2.06 10.86 15.45
N ARG A 160 -2.75 11.27 14.39
CA ARG A 160 -3.71 10.43 13.66
C ARG A 160 -2.99 9.40 12.81
N VAL A 161 -1.96 9.82 12.06
CA VAL A 161 -1.12 8.93 11.26
C VAL A 161 -0.46 7.89 12.16
N GLU A 162 0.19 8.33 13.25
CA GLU A 162 0.83 7.43 14.23
C GLU A 162 -0.15 6.39 14.79
N ARG A 163 -1.37 6.82 15.17
CA ARG A 163 -2.40 5.91 15.67
C ARG A 163 -2.86 4.92 14.59
N THR A 164 -2.95 5.36 13.34
CA THR A 164 -3.35 4.51 12.21
C THR A 164 -2.28 3.46 11.92
N VAL A 165 -1.01 3.87 11.87
CA VAL A 165 0.14 2.97 11.71
C VAL A 165 0.19 1.94 12.84
N LYS A 166 0.06 2.38 14.10
CA LYS A 166 0.06 1.50 15.29
C LYS A 166 -1.09 0.50 15.31
N ARG A 167 -2.28 0.89 14.86
CA ARG A 167 -3.46 0.01 14.89
C ARG A 167 -3.56 -0.92 13.67
N THR A 168 -3.05 -0.49 12.53
CA THR A 168 -3.33 -1.12 11.25
C THR A 168 -2.12 -1.84 10.69
N LEU A 169 -0.93 -1.22 10.74
CA LEU A 169 0.28 -1.77 10.13
C LEU A 169 1.11 -2.61 11.10
N ALA A 170 1.27 -2.15 12.35
CA ALA A 170 2.09 -2.85 13.34
C ALA A 170 1.73 -4.34 13.52
N PRO A 171 0.43 -4.72 13.66
CA PRO A 171 0.08 -6.14 13.81
C PRO A 171 0.47 -6.99 12.59
N GLN A 172 0.49 -6.40 11.40
CA GLN A 172 0.85 -7.13 10.18
C GLN A 172 2.34 -7.40 10.12
N ILE A 173 3.15 -6.40 10.48
CA ILE A 173 4.61 -6.57 10.55
C ILE A 173 4.98 -7.55 11.67
N GLU A 174 4.26 -7.54 12.79
CA GLU A 174 4.42 -8.56 13.84
C GLU A 174 4.13 -9.97 13.33
N ARG A 175 3.05 -10.16 12.54
CA ARG A 175 2.78 -11.47 11.90
C ARG A 175 3.92 -11.91 10.98
N ILE A 176 4.51 -11.00 10.21
CA ILE A 176 5.69 -11.30 9.38
C ILE A 176 6.83 -11.79 10.27
N CYS A 177 7.17 -11.06 11.34
CA CYS A 177 8.26 -11.46 12.24
C CYS A 177 7.99 -12.81 12.93
N HIS A 178 6.74 -13.13 13.27
CA HIS A 178 6.38 -14.42 13.88
C HIS A 178 6.58 -15.63 12.97
N ARG A 179 6.59 -15.43 11.65
CA ARG A 179 6.78 -16.49 10.65
C ARG A 179 8.26 -16.74 10.31
N LEU A 180 9.15 -15.80 10.62
CA LEU A 180 10.57 -15.92 10.31
C LEU A 180 11.29 -17.12 10.94
N PRO A 181 10.99 -17.56 12.18
CA PRO A 181 11.60 -18.77 12.74
C PRO A 181 11.33 -20.03 11.90
N ASP A 182 10.08 -20.21 11.46
CA ASP A 182 9.67 -21.36 10.65
C ASP A 182 10.33 -21.33 9.25
N LEU A 183 10.48 -20.13 8.69
CA LEU A 183 11.20 -19.92 7.44
C LEU A 183 12.69 -20.26 7.58
N LEU A 184 13.32 -19.82 8.68
CA LEU A 184 14.72 -20.12 8.98
C LEU A 184 14.95 -21.63 9.13
N GLU A 185 14.05 -22.34 9.81
CA GLU A 185 14.15 -23.79 9.92
C GLU A 185 14.04 -24.47 8.55
N SER A 186 13.07 -24.05 7.73
CA SER A 186 12.91 -24.56 6.37
C SER A 186 14.14 -24.30 5.50
N GLN A 187 14.70 -23.09 5.59
CA GLN A 187 15.93 -22.71 4.89
C GLN A 187 17.11 -23.61 5.29
N ARG A 188 17.30 -23.85 6.59
CA ARG A 188 18.37 -24.71 7.11
C ARG A 188 18.23 -26.15 6.63
N ARG A 189 17.02 -26.72 6.76
CA ARG A 189 16.75 -28.09 6.28
C ARG A 189 17.05 -28.23 4.78
N LEU A 190 16.68 -27.23 3.99
CA LEU A 190 16.94 -27.21 2.56
C LEU A 190 18.43 -27.02 2.23
N ALA A 191 19.13 -26.17 2.96
CA ALA A 191 20.58 -25.98 2.81
C ALA A 191 21.38 -27.24 3.20
N ASP A 192 20.88 -28.01 4.16
CA ASP A 192 21.48 -29.27 4.56
C ASP A 192 21.27 -30.36 3.49
N SER A 193 20.07 -30.43 2.90
CA SER A 193 19.69 -31.47 1.94
C SER A 193 20.06 -31.17 0.48
N VAL A 194 20.15 -29.90 0.08
CA VAL A 194 20.46 -29.46 -1.29
C VAL A 194 21.68 -28.55 -1.26
N PRO A 195 22.90 -29.08 -1.52
CA PRO A 195 24.14 -28.31 -1.46
C PRO A 195 24.13 -27.04 -2.34
N GLU A 196 23.53 -27.11 -3.52
CA GLU A 196 23.40 -26.01 -4.48
C GLU A 196 22.55 -24.86 -3.95
N PHE A 197 21.69 -25.11 -2.95
CA PHE A 197 20.87 -24.08 -2.32
C PHE A 197 21.63 -23.28 -1.24
N ARG A 198 22.72 -23.81 -0.68
CA ARG A 198 23.47 -23.19 0.43
C ARG A 198 23.87 -21.73 0.22
N PRO A 199 24.33 -21.30 -0.98
CA PRO A 199 24.70 -19.90 -1.20
C PRO A 199 23.53 -18.91 -1.05
N TYR A 200 22.29 -19.39 -1.14
CA TYR A 200 21.08 -18.60 -1.00
C TYR A 200 20.48 -18.63 0.41
N ALA A 201 21.02 -19.46 1.31
CA ALA A 201 20.57 -19.59 2.68
C ALA A 201 21.13 -18.47 3.57
N THR A 202 20.67 -17.24 3.33
CA THR A 202 21.21 -16.02 3.95
C THR A 202 20.48 -15.55 5.19
N LEU A 203 19.35 -16.18 5.55
CA LEU A 203 18.58 -15.80 6.74
C LEU A 203 19.27 -16.39 7.96
N ASP A 204 19.58 -15.55 8.95
CA ASP A 204 20.25 -15.98 10.17
C ASP A 204 19.37 -15.73 11.42
N PRO A 205 19.69 -16.34 12.58
CA PRO A 205 18.93 -16.11 13.81
C PRO A 205 18.87 -14.63 14.25
N GLY A 206 19.91 -13.86 13.93
CA GLY A 206 19.98 -12.44 14.23
C GLY A 206 18.89 -11.65 13.52
N ASP A 207 18.60 -11.99 12.25
CA ASP A 207 17.50 -11.38 11.48
C ASP A 207 16.12 -11.59 12.12
N VAL A 208 15.88 -12.81 12.62
CA VAL A 208 14.62 -13.18 13.29
C VAL A 208 14.41 -12.29 14.52
N ASP A 209 15.45 -12.19 15.35
CA ASP A 209 15.38 -11.39 16.56
C ASP A 209 15.34 -9.88 16.27
N GLU A 210 16.03 -9.45 15.21
CA GLU A 210 16.09 -8.06 14.78
C GLU A 210 14.73 -7.58 14.28
N CYS A 211 14.01 -8.36 13.47
CA CYS A 211 12.67 -8.02 12.99
C CYS A 211 11.75 -7.58 14.14
N ALA A 212 11.61 -8.41 15.18
CA ALA A 212 10.73 -8.10 16.31
C ALA A 212 11.23 -6.89 17.13
N ARG A 213 12.56 -6.68 17.21
CA ARG A 213 13.13 -5.50 17.88
C ARG A 213 12.90 -4.23 17.08
N GLU A 214 13.03 -4.27 15.76
CA GLU A 214 12.85 -3.12 14.88
C GLU A 214 11.40 -2.65 14.88
N VAL A 215 10.43 -3.56 14.81
CA VAL A 215 9.01 -3.20 14.94
C VAL A 215 8.77 -2.49 16.27
N ARG A 216 9.20 -3.07 17.39
CA ARG A 216 9.03 -2.45 18.72
C ARG A 216 9.76 -1.11 18.85
N ARG A 217 10.98 -0.99 18.31
CA ARG A 217 11.77 0.25 18.33
C ARG A 217 11.17 1.32 17.44
N GLY A 218 10.67 0.98 16.25
CA GLY A 218 9.99 1.92 15.35
C GLY A 218 8.79 2.54 16.04
N LEU A 219 7.97 1.70 16.67
CA LEU A 219 6.80 2.16 17.44
C LEU A 219 7.15 2.99 18.69
N ALA A 220 8.35 2.81 19.26
CA ALA A 220 8.83 3.50 20.46
C ALA A 220 9.66 4.78 20.18
N ARG A 221 10.49 4.81 19.14
CA ARG A 221 11.32 5.97 18.75
C ARG A 221 10.47 7.19 18.37
N ASP A 222 9.30 6.96 17.80
CA ASP A 222 8.32 8.02 17.54
C ASP A 222 7.75 8.61 18.84
N GLY A 223 7.68 7.82 19.91
CA GLY A 223 7.36 8.31 21.26
C GLY A 223 8.48 9.16 21.89
N VAL A 224 9.75 8.82 21.67
CA VAL A 224 10.92 9.52 22.23
C VAL A 224 11.23 10.83 21.49
N ARG A 225 10.97 10.92 20.17
CA ARG A 225 11.08 12.19 19.43
C ARG A 225 10.07 13.23 19.94
N ARG A 226 8.93 12.76 20.46
CA ARG A 226 7.84 13.58 20.99
C ARG A 226 8.13 14.17 22.37
N THR A 227 8.81 13.44 23.26
CA THR A 227 9.19 13.95 24.59
C THR A 227 10.21 15.08 24.47
N ARG A 228 11.22 14.95 23.61
CA ARG A 228 12.20 16.02 23.37
C ARG A 228 11.61 17.31 22.76
N ARG A 229 10.58 17.21 21.93
CA ARG A 229 9.91 18.39 21.34
C ARG A 229 8.94 19.08 22.31
N ALA A 230 8.47 18.39 23.35
CA ALA A 230 7.64 18.96 24.40
C ALA A 230 8.46 19.71 25.47
N ASP A 231 9.71 19.30 25.72
CA ASP A 231 10.61 19.94 26.70
C ASP A 231 11.36 21.19 26.16
N THR A 232 11.14 21.56 24.89
CA THR A 232 11.80 22.72 24.23
C THR A 232 10.83 23.84 23.85
N GLY A 233 9.58 23.80 24.36
CA GLY A 233 8.54 24.80 24.13
C GLY A 233 8.12 25.52 25.41
#